data_AF-U9TUW7-F1
#
_entry.id   AF-U9TUW7-F1
#
_cell.length_a   1.000
_cell.length_b   1.000
_cell.length_c   1.000
_cell.angle_alpha   90.00
_cell.angle_beta   90.00
_cell.angle_gamma   90.00
#
_symmetry.space_group_name_H-M   'P 1'
#
loop_
_entity.id
_entity.type
_entity.pdbx_description
1 polymer ?
#
loop_
_entity_poly.entity_id
_entity_poly.type
_entity_poly.pdbx_seq_one_letter_code
_entity_poly.pdbx_strand_id
1 'polypeptide(L)'
;MYSNPNQRPTAEELYSIISFWHKSMNGYYYKGYQEKEEYGYKRKEIEFIFKEADKEIPNILTSYEKELDAIYTSRLLTFDLTSALNSSIITSYLDEEDN
;
A
#
# COMPACT_ATOMS: atom_id res chain seq x y z
N MET A 1 6.15 -10.60 13.59
CA MET A 1 6.21 -9.30 14.28
C MET A 1 4.82 -8.66 14.20
N TYR A 2 4.11 -8.52 15.32
CA TYR A 2 2.74 -8.00 15.32
C TYR A 2 2.75 -6.47 15.20
N SER A 3 2.27 -5.94 14.08
CA SER A 3 2.12 -4.49 13.86
C SER A 3 0.87 -3.99 14.57
N ASN A 4 1.03 -3.21 15.65
CA ASN A 4 -0.08 -2.55 16.34
C ASN A 4 -0.80 -1.59 15.37
N PRO A 5 -2.09 -1.79 15.06
CA PRO A 5 -2.82 -0.94 14.12
C PRO A 5 -2.81 0.54 14.49
N ASN A 6 -2.79 0.85 15.80
CA ASN A 6 -2.79 2.23 16.30
C ASN A 6 -1.45 2.94 16.12
N GLN A 7 -0.39 2.21 15.74
CA GLN A 7 0.94 2.77 15.45
C GLN A 7 1.21 2.84 13.94
N ARG A 8 0.23 2.50 13.10
CA ARG A 8 0.38 2.64 11.65
C ARG A 8 0.34 4.11 11.27
N PRO A 9 1.17 4.54 10.32
CA PRO A 9 1.02 5.85 9.73
C PRO A 9 -0.36 5.95 9.06
N THR A 10 -0.93 7.14 9.07
CA THR A 10 -2.06 7.49 8.20
C THR A 10 -1.67 7.36 6.73
N ALA A 11 -2.66 7.31 5.84
CA ALA A 11 -2.40 7.23 4.40
C ALA A 11 -1.58 8.43 3.89
N GLU A 12 -1.81 9.62 4.45
CA GLU A 12 -1.10 10.85 4.09
C GLU A 12 0.36 10.83 4.56
N GLU A 13 0.62 10.38 5.79
CA GLU A 13 1.97 10.22 6.32
C GLU A 13 2.74 9.18 5.50
N LEU A 14 2.10 8.04 5.19
CA LEU A 14 2.71 6.99 4.38
C LEU A 14 3.05 7.50 2.97
N TYR A 15 2.12 8.22 2.34
CA TYR A 15 2.36 8.85 1.03
C TYR A 15 3.55 9.79 1.07
N SER A 16 3.65 10.62 2.12
CA SER A 16 4.73 11.59 2.29
C SER A 16 6.09 10.91 2.43
N ILE A 17 6.17 9.84 3.23
CA ILE A 17 7.39 9.04 3.40
C ILE A 17 7.82 8.40 2.06
N ILE A 18 6.89 7.74 1.36
CA ILE A 18 7.21 7.08 0.08
C ILE A 18 7.62 8.10 -0.98
N SER A 19 6.92 9.25 -1.04
CA SER A 19 7.25 10.34 -1.95
C SER A 19 8.65 10.89 -1.69
N PHE A 20 9.02 11.07 -0.42
CA PHE A 20 10.36 11.49 -0.03
C PHE A 20 11.41 10.47 -0.48
N TRP A 21 11.21 9.18 -0.20
CA TRP A 21 12.14 8.13 -0.61
C TRP A 21 12.33 8.09 -2.13
N HIS A 22 11.25 8.17 -2.90
CA HIS A 22 11.31 8.22 -4.36
C HIS A 22 12.14 9.42 -4.86
N LYS A 23 11.90 10.62 -4.32
CA LYS A 23 12.65 11.83 -4.70
C LYS A 23 14.13 11.73 -4.31
N SER A 24 14.42 11.22 -3.12
CA SER A 24 15.80 11.02 -2.62
C SER A 24 16.59 10.05 -3.48
N MET A 25 15.94 8.98 -3.98
CA MET A 25 16.57 8.02 -4.88
C MET A 25 16.72 8.57 -6.30
N ASN A 26 15.77 9.38 -6.76
CA ASN A 26 15.75 9.94 -8.11
C ASN A 26 16.50 11.29 -8.22
N GLY A 27 17.78 11.24 -7.88
CA GLY A 27 18.65 12.42 -7.79
C GLY A 27 18.87 13.19 -9.10
N TYR A 28 18.48 12.65 -10.26
CA TYR A 28 18.50 13.35 -11.54
C TYR A 28 17.44 14.45 -11.60
N TYR A 29 16.19 14.13 -11.23
CA TYR A 29 15.07 15.06 -11.22
C TYR A 29 15.02 15.91 -9.94
N TYR A 30 15.60 15.41 -8.83
CA TYR A 30 15.46 16.04 -7.51
C TYR A 30 16.81 16.26 -6.81
N LYS A 31 17.69 17.08 -7.41
CA LYS A 31 19.06 17.31 -6.95
C LYS A 31 19.22 17.76 -5.48
N GLY A 32 18.20 18.38 -4.86
CA GLY A 32 18.24 18.82 -3.46
C GLY A 32 17.88 17.76 -2.41
N TYR A 33 17.39 16.59 -2.81
CA TYR A 33 16.92 15.55 -1.87
C TYR A 33 18.02 14.57 -1.46
N GLN A 34 19.20 14.62 -2.09
CA GLN A 34 20.29 13.68 -1.80
C GLN A 34 20.92 13.88 -0.41
N GLU A 35 20.94 15.13 0.07
CA GLU A 35 21.48 15.50 1.38
C GLU A 35 20.39 15.80 2.41
N LYS A 36 19.12 15.81 1.98
CA LYS A 36 17.97 16.08 2.85
C LYS A 36 17.77 14.89 3.80
N GLU A 37 17.61 15.20 5.07
CA GLU A 37 17.21 14.26 6.11
C GLU A 37 15.75 14.56 6.48
N GLU A 38 14.85 13.60 6.26
CA GLU A 38 13.44 13.73 6.59
C GLU A 38 12.92 12.37 7.07
N TYR A 39 11.96 12.37 7.99
CA TYR A 39 11.43 11.15 8.62
C TYR A 39 12.50 10.27 9.29
N GLY A 40 13.66 10.86 9.64
CA GLY A 40 14.81 10.15 10.22
C GLY A 40 15.69 9.40 9.21
N TYR A 41 15.55 9.67 7.91
CA TYR A 41 16.33 8.99 6.87
C TYR A 41 17.02 9.96 5.92
N LYS A 42 18.27 9.65 5.58
CA LYS A 42 19.04 10.19 4.45
C LYS A 42 19.01 9.22 3.28
N ARG A 43 19.32 9.73 2.08
CA ARG A 43 19.41 8.92 0.85
C ARG A 43 20.24 7.64 1.02
N LYS A 44 21.41 7.72 1.66
CA LYS A 44 22.31 6.56 1.84
C LYS A 44 21.68 5.45 2.66
N GLU A 45 20.89 5.81 3.68
CA GLU A 45 20.20 4.85 4.55
C GLU A 45 19.05 4.18 3.79
N ILE A 46 18.28 4.97 3.03
CA ILE A 46 17.21 4.45 2.17
C ILE A 46 17.77 3.46 1.15
N GLU A 47 18.85 3.83 0.46
CA GLU A 47 19.52 2.97 -0.52
C GLU A 47 20.04 1.67 0.13
N PHE A 48 20.59 1.76 1.33
CA PHE A 48 21.05 0.59 2.07
C PHE A 48 19.90 -0.34 2.45
N ILE A 49 18.79 0.20 2.97
CA ILE A 49 17.59 -0.57 3.34
C ILE A 49 17.06 -1.35 2.14
N PHE A 50 16.92 -0.72 0.97
CA PHE A 50 16.42 -1.40 -0.23
C PHE A 50 17.41 -2.45 -0.75
N LYS A 51 18.73 -2.20 -0.70
CA LYS A 51 19.74 -3.19 -1.09
C LYS A 51 19.75 -4.43 -0.20
N GLU A 52 19.55 -4.27 1.10
CA GLU A 52 19.42 -5.42 2.02
C GLU A 52 18.09 -6.15 1.79
N ALA A 53 16.98 -5.42 1.63
CA ALA A 53 15.68 -6.00 1.31
C ALA A 53 15.73 -6.84 0.02
N ASP A 54 16.35 -6.33 -1.04
CA ASP A 54 16.49 -7.04 -2.32
C ASP A 54 17.23 -8.39 -2.19
N LYS A 55 18.19 -8.49 -1.26
CA LYS A 55 18.89 -9.76 -0.95
C LYS A 55 18.00 -10.73 -0.19
N GLU A 56 17.07 -10.23 0.62
CA GLU A 56 16.17 -11.04 1.43
C GLU A 56 14.90 -11.48 0.68
N ILE A 57 14.45 -10.75 -0.35
CA ILE A 57 13.25 -11.09 -1.15
C ILE A 57 13.23 -12.56 -1.60
N PRO A 58 14.32 -13.15 -2.13
CA PRO A 58 14.36 -14.57 -2.49
C PRO A 58 14.08 -15.52 -1.31
N ASN A 59 14.44 -15.12 -0.08
CA ASN A 59 14.23 -15.92 1.13
C ASN A 59 12.79 -15.79 1.67
N ILE A 60 12.10 -14.69 1.38
CA ILE A 60 10.69 -14.49 1.80
C ILE A 60 9.77 -15.43 1.01
N LEU A 61 10.01 -15.60 -0.30
CA LEU A 61 9.24 -16.53 -1.13
C LEU A 61 9.42 -17.99 -0.73
N THR A 62 10.58 -18.35 -0.16
CA THR A 62 10.87 -19.72 0.27
C THR A 62 10.45 -20.01 1.72
N SER A 63 10.25 -18.98 2.53
CA SER A 63 9.80 -19.10 3.93
C SER A 63 8.29 -18.89 4.12
N TYR A 64 7.58 -18.41 3.10
CA TYR A 64 6.12 -18.41 3.10
C TYR A 64 5.64 -19.85 2.88
N GLU A 65 5.55 -20.61 3.97
CA GLU A 65 4.81 -21.86 3.98
C GLU A 65 3.37 -21.50 3.58
N LYS A 66 2.95 -21.98 2.41
CA LYS A 66 1.57 -21.87 1.98
C LYS A 66 0.79 -22.71 2.98
N GLU A 67 0.30 -22.09 4.05
CA GLU A 67 -0.54 -22.74 5.04
C GLU A 67 -1.81 -23.16 4.29
N LEU A 68 -1.82 -24.40 3.79
CA LEU A 68 -2.89 -24.94 2.93
C LEU A 68 -4.23 -24.93 3.66
N ASP A 69 -4.19 -24.95 5.00
CA ASP A 69 -5.32 -24.89 5.90
C ASP A 69 -5.61 -23.47 6.42
N ALA A 70 -4.89 -22.44 5.94
CA ALA A 70 -5.20 -21.06 6.27
C ALA A 70 -6.59 -20.71 5.77
N ILE A 71 -7.54 -20.60 6.70
CA ILE A 71 -8.84 -20.01 6.43
C ILE A 71 -8.60 -18.52 6.20
N TYR A 72 -8.34 -18.13 4.96
CA TYR A 72 -8.28 -16.73 4.56
C TYR A 72 -9.64 -16.10 4.86
N THR A 73 -9.69 -15.29 5.93
CA THR A 73 -10.90 -14.54 6.32
C THR A 73 -11.20 -13.38 5.38
N SER A 74 -10.51 -13.28 4.25
CA SER A 74 -11.07 -12.64 3.06
C SER A 74 -12.29 -13.46 2.67
N ARG A 75 -13.41 -13.21 3.37
CA ARG A 75 -14.75 -13.64 2.98
C ARG A 75 -14.81 -13.44 1.47
N LEU A 76 -15.13 -14.50 0.75
CA LEU A 76 -15.60 -14.38 -0.61
C LEU A 76 -16.68 -13.29 -0.57
N LEU A 77 -16.38 -12.11 -1.14
CA LEU A 77 -17.34 -11.04 -1.28
C LEU A 77 -18.32 -11.48 -2.36
N THR A 78 -19.23 -12.39 -2.00
CA THR A 78 -20.43 -12.66 -2.78
C THR A 78 -21.32 -11.44 -2.64
N PHE A 79 -21.16 -10.50 -3.56
CA PHE A 79 -22.14 -9.44 -3.77
C PHE A 79 -23.36 -10.06 -4.43
N ASP A 80 -24.45 -10.22 -3.67
CA ASP A 80 -25.77 -10.49 -4.24
C ASP A 80 -26.29 -9.19 -4.89
N LEU A 81 -25.86 -8.95 -6.13
CA LEU A 81 -26.28 -7.82 -6.97
C LEU A 81 -27.81 -7.79 -7.18
N THR A 82 -28.47 -8.95 -7.12
CA THR A 82 -29.93 -9.07 -7.27
C THR A 82 -30.68 -8.43 -6.10
N SER A 83 -30.12 -8.44 -4.89
CA SER A 83 -30.73 -7.74 -3.74
C SER A 83 -30.52 -6.22 -3.77
N ALA A 84 -29.42 -5.75 -4.36
CA ALA A 84 -29.06 -4.33 -4.42
C ALA A 84 -29.92 -3.55 -5.44
N LEU A 85 -30.31 -4.20 -6.54
CA LEU A 85 -31.19 -3.61 -7.57
C LEU A 85 -32.60 -3.27 -7.07
N ASN A 86 -33.08 -3.92 -6.01
CA ASN A 86 -34.38 -3.63 -5.40
C ASN A 86 -34.30 -2.56 -4.30
N SER A 87 -33.09 -2.07 -3.98
CA SER A 87 -32.96 -0.91 -3.10
C SER A 87 -33.16 0.35 -3.93
N SER A 88 -34.13 1.17 -3.52
CA SER A 88 -34.55 2.46 -4.11
C SER A 88 -33.40 3.46 -4.39
N ILE A 89 -32.17 3.16 -3.98
CA ILE A 89 -31.00 4.02 -4.11
C ILE A 89 -30.31 3.84 -5.48
N ILE A 90 -30.39 2.67 -6.12
CA ILE A 90 -29.71 2.44 -7.41
C ILE A 90 -30.48 3.05 -8.58
N THR A 91 -31.82 3.01 -8.55
CA THR A 91 -32.67 3.57 -9.61
C THR A 91 -32.51 5.08 -9.78
N SER A 92 -32.27 5.83 -8.69
CA SER A 92 -32.11 7.29 -8.78
C SER A 92 -30.84 7.75 -9.51
N TYR A 93 -29.81 6.89 -9.62
CA TYR A 93 -28.59 7.22 -10.37
C TYR A 93 -28.67 6.85 -11.87
N LEU A 94 -29.62 6.01 -12.26
CA LEU A 94 -29.80 5.58 -13.65
C LEU A 94 -30.82 6.44 -14.41
N ASP A 95 -31.71 7.13 -13.70
CA ASP A 95 -32.72 8.04 -14.29
C ASP A 95 -32.15 9.42 -14.71
N GLU A 96 -30.85 9.67 -14.53
CA GLU A 96 -30.21 10.93 -14.98
C GLU A 96 -29.63 10.88 -16.41
N GLU A 97 -29.94 9.84 -17.20
CA GLU A 97 -29.40 9.70 -18.58
C GLU A 97 -30.39 9.98 -19.71
N ASP A 98 -31.57 10.57 -19.42
CA ASP A 98 -32.51 11.06 -20.45
C ASP A 98 -32.96 12.51 -20.15
N ASN A 99 -32.08 13.48 -20.41
CA ASN A 99 -32.48 14.83 -20.85
C ASN A 99 -31.38 15.55 -21.64
#